data_AF-A0A6C0AMQ3-F1
#
_entry.id   AF-A0A6C0AMQ3-F1
#
_cell.length_a   1.000
_cell.length_b   1.000
_cell.length_c   1.000
_cell.angle_alpha   90.00
_cell.angle_beta   90.00
_cell.angle_gamma   90.00
#
_symmetry.space_group_name_H-M   'P 1'
#
loop_
_entity.id
_entity.type
_entity.pdbx_description
1 polymer ?
#
loop_
_entity_poly.entity_id
_entity_poly.type
_entity_poly.pdbx_seq_one_letter_code
_entity_poly.pdbx_strand_id
1 'polypeptide(L)'
;MFERIIDSYYSTFLPICVEILRLLPDSFVLGTAILAGLSMCKSYGILLLTMFELMLTQRLFSMIISGIAPIGAGADVLKDVCQPGFSFSNNMRLSILETIGTPSMFPSPTMFFLSGVISYMIFAMQHFAREIKTLSGDIQVRTQVAFVLSGLFMLATLMFRYSYGCESFGTLLFSTVLGLIVGGAIVYQNAALFGRDGINILNIPMIQTALEQGRPMYVCASSDI
;
A
#
# COMPACT_ATOMS: atom_id res chain seq x y z
N MET A 1 1.87 -10.90 39.72
CA MET A 1 2.37 -11.59 38.50
C MET A 1 1.74 -11.01 37.25
N PHE A 2 0.40 -10.81 37.22
CA PHE A 2 -0.31 -10.17 36.11
C PHE A 2 0.14 -8.71 35.84
N GLU A 3 0.33 -7.89 36.89
CA GLU A 3 0.85 -6.52 36.75
C GLU A 3 2.25 -6.46 36.13
N ARG A 4 3.17 -7.37 36.50
CA ARG A 4 4.51 -7.43 35.88
C ARG A 4 4.48 -7.82 34.40
N ILE A 5 3.49 -8.62 33.98
CA ILE A 5 3.29 -8.99 32.57
C ILE A 5 2.74 -7.80 31.80
N ILE A 6 1.78 -7.07 32.39
CA ILE A 6 1.23 -5.82 31.83
C ILE A 6 2.34 -4.78 31.69
N ASP A 7 3.13 -4.54 32.73
CA ASP A 7 4.22 -3.57 32.71
C ASP A 7 5.30 -3.94 31.68
N SER A 8 5.64 -5.23 31.56
CA SER A 8 6.56 -5.72 30.52
C SER A 8 6.01 -5.53 29.11
N TYR A 9 4.70 -5.77 28.91
CA TYR A 9 4.02 -5.57 27.63
C TYR A 9 3.99 -4.09 27.21
N TYR A 10 3.61 -3.20 28.12
CA TYR A 10 3.56 -1.76 27.85
C TYR A 10 4.94 -1.12 27.70
N SER A 11 5.95 -1.60 28.44
CA SER A 11 7.32 -1.04 28.37
C SER A 11 8.13 -1.55 27.19
N THR A 12 7.88 -2.76 26.69
CA THR A 12 8.71 -3.39 25.66
C THR A 12 7.98 -3.54 24.33
N PHE A 13 6.79 -4.12 24.32
CA PHE A 13 6.10 -4.45 23.06
C PHE A 13 5.40 -3.26 22.43
N LEU A 14 4.73 -2.43 23.23
CA LEU A 14 4.03 -1.25 22.74
C LEU A 14 4.95 -0.30 21.95
N PRO A 15 6.13 0.13 22.46
CA PRO A 15 6.99 1.05 21.71
C PRO A 15 7.55 0.43 20.43
N ILE A 16 7.84 -0.87 20.41
CA ILE A 16 8.29 -1.58 19.20
C ILE A 16 7.18 -1.57 18.14
N CYS A 17 5.95 -1.92 18.52
CA CYS A 17 4.82 -1.92 17.60
C CYS A 17 4.53 -0.52 17.03
N VAL A 18 4.63 0.50 17.88
CA VAL A 18 4.47 1.91 17.48
C VAL A 18 5.51 2.30 16.42
N GLU A 19 6.78 1.95 16.66
CA GLU A 19 7.86 2.28 15.73
C GLU A 19 7.73 1.51 14.41
N ILE A 20 7.31 0.24 14.44
CA ILE A 20 7.03 -0.54 13.22
C ILE A 20 5.93 0.13 12.39
N LEU A 21 4.79 0.47 13.01
CA LEU A 21 3.66 1.11 12.32
C LEU A 21 4.01 2.49 11.74
N ARG A 22 4.94 3.19 12.40
CA ARG A 22 5.46 4.48 11.95
C ARG A 22 6.40 4.36 10.76
N LEU A 23 7.30 3.37 10.75
CA LEU A 23 8.28 3.14 9.68
C LEU A 23 7.69 2.39 8.46
N LEU A 24 6.51 1.81 8.63
CA LEU A 24 5.85 0.96 7.66
C LEU A 24 5.77 1.55 6.24
N PRO A 25 5.24 2.78 5.99
CA PRO A 25 5.08 3.28 4.63
C PRO A 25 6.42 3.41 3.87
N ASP A 26 7.47 3.91 4.52
CA ASP A 26 8.80 4.01 3.90
C ASP A 26 9.42 2.62 3.68
N SER A 27 9.19 1.69 4.62
CA SER A 27 9.65 0.31 4.51
C SER A 27 9.01 -0.43 3.33
N PHE A 28 7.74 -0.16 3.00
CA PHE A 28 7.08 -0.70 1.81
C PHE A 28 7.75 -0.25 0.51
N VAL A 29 8.11 1.03 0.42
CA VAL A 29 8.75 1.61 -0.77
C VAL A 29 10.16 1.06 -0.94
N LEU A 30 10.95 1.05 0.14
CA LEU A 30 12.31 0.49 0.11
C LEU A 30 12.29 -1.02 -0.17
N GLY A 31 11.38 -1.76 0.46
CA GLY A 31 11.23 -3.19 0.24
C GLY A 31 10.85 -3.52 -1.20
N THR A 32 9.89 -2.78 -1.78
CA THR A 32 9.52 -2.96 -3.19
C THR A 32 10.64 -2.53 -4.14
N ALA A 33 11.40 -1.49 -3.82
CA ALA A 33 12.54 -1.07 -4.63
C ALA A 33 13.64 -2.14 -4.67
N ILE A 34 13.97 -2.73 -3.52
CA ILE A 34 14.92 -3.84 -3.43
C ILE A 34 14.40 -5.05 -4.21
N LEU A 35 13.14 -5.42 -4.03
CA LEU A 35 12.54 -6.54 -4.77
C LEU A 35 12.52 -6.29 -6.27
N ALA A 36 12.18 -5.08 -6.72
CA ALA A 36 12.19 -4.70 -8.13
C ALA A 36 13.61 -4.78 -8.72
N GLY A 37 14.61 -4.26 -8.00
CA GLY A 37 16.01 -4.28 -8.44
C GLY A 37 16.62 -5.69 -8.47
N LEU A 38 16.36 -6.52 -7.46
CA LEU A 38 16.91 -7.88 -7.39
C LEU A 38 16.19 -8.86 -8.31
N SER A 39 14.86 -8.78 -8.41
CA SER A 39 14.07 -9.69 -9.25
C SER A 39 14.10 -9.31 -10.73
N MET A 40 14.46 -8.06 -11.07
CA MET A 40 14.35 -7.49 -12.41
C MET A 40 12.97 -7.71 -13.06
N CYS A 41 11.94 -7.89 -12.23
CA CYS A 41 10.59 -8.20 -12.68
C CYS A 41 9.83 -6.91 -13.00
N LYS A 42 9.27 -6.84 -14.22
CA LYS A 42 8.52 -5.69 -14.72
C LYS A 42 7.38 -5.29 -13.77
N SER A 43 6.65 -6.25 -13.20
CA SER A 43 5.51 -5.98 -12.31
C SER A 43 5.92 -5.27 -11.02
N TYR A 44 7.04 -5.65 -10.41
CA TYR A 44 7.55 -4.97 -9.21
C TYR A 44 8.12 -3.58 -9.53
N GLY A 45 8.73 -3.39 -10.71
CA GLY A 45 9.16 -2.08 -11.18
C GLY A 45 8.00 -1.11 -11.40
N ILE A 46 6.90 -1.59 -12.00
CA ILE A 46 5.69 -0.77 -12.18
C ILE A 46 5.03 -0.47 -10.84
N LEU A 47 4.97 -1.44 -9.93
CA LEU A 47 4.50 -1.19 -8.57
C LEU A 47 5.32 -0.09 -7.88
N LEU A 48 6.64 -0.10 -7.98
CA LEU A 48 7.47 0.97 -7.42
C LEU A 48 7.13 2.34 -8.06
N LEU A 49 6.95 2.38 -9.37
CA LEU A 49 6.53 3.60 -10.07
C LEU A 49 5.16 4.09 -9.57
N THR A 50 4.22 3.18 -9.32
CA THR A 50 2.90 3.54 -8.75
C THR A 50 3.01 4.15 -7.36
N MET A 51 3.96 3.68 -6.54
CA MET A 51 4.19 4.23 -5.21
C MET A 51 4.66 5.69 -5.32
N PHE A 52 5.56 5.99 -6.27
CA PHE A 52 5.97 7.37 -6.54
C PHE A 52 4.83 8.22 -7.10
N GLU A 53 4.02 7.69 -8.02
CA GLU A 53 2.84 8.40 -8.54
C GLU A 53 1.83 8.71 -7.44
N LEU A 54 1.59 7.78 -6.51
CA LEU A 54 0.73 8.00 -5.34
C LEU A 54 1.28 9.11 -4.44
N MET A 55 2.60 9.13 -4.18
CA MET A 55 3.22 10.21 -3.41
C MET A 55 3.07 11.58 -4.09
N LEU A 56 3.31 11.64 -5.39
CA LEU A 56 3.14 12.87 -6.18
C LEU A 56 1.69 13.34 -6.20
N THR A 57 0.75 12.40 -6.37
CA THR A 57 -0.68 12.68 -6.41
C THR A 57 -1.19 13.16 -5.06
N GLN A 58 -0.73 12.57 -3.96
CA GLN A 58 -1.01 13.02 -2.60
C GLN A 58 -0.58 14.49 -2.43
N ARG A 59 0.63 14.84 -2.87
CA ARG A 59 1.15 16.20 -2.77
C ARG A 59 0.34 17.19 -3.61
N LEU A 60 -0.06 16.79 -4.81
CA LEU A 60 -0.89 17.59 -5.69
C LEU A 60 -2.27 17.86 -5.06
N PHE A 61 -2.90 16.83 -4.48
CA PHE A 61 -4.15 17.01 -3.72
C PHE A 61 -3.95 17.92 -2.51
N SER A 62 -2.85 17.78 -1.78
CA SER A 62 -2.56 18.66 -0.66
C SER A 62 -2.40 20.12 -1.07
N MET A 63 -1.76 20.41 -2.20
CA MET A 63 -1.65 21.79 -2.70
C MET A 63 -3.02 22.37 -3.05
N ILE A 64 -3.88 21.59 -3.71
CA ILE A 64 -5.19 22.06 -4.17
C ILE A 64 -6.15 22.25 -2.99
N ILE A 65 -6.26 21.25 -2.11
CA ILE A 65 -7.31 21.20 -1.10
C ILE A 65 -6.97 22.05 0.13
N SER A 66 -5.69 22.13 0.50
CA SER A 66 -5.25 23.03 1.58
C SER A 66 -5.47 24.51 1.22
N GLY A 67 -5.59 24.84 -0.06
CA GLY A 67 -5.97 26.18 -0.52
C GLY A 67 -7.46 26.50 -0.38
N ILE A 68 -8.33 25.50 -0.22
CA ILE A 68 -9.79 25.64 -0.26
C ILE A 68 -10.41 25.51 1.15
N ALA A 69 -9.90 24.62 1.99
CA ALA A 69 -10.32 24.50 3.38
C ALA A 69 -9.16 23.98 4.26
N PRO A 70 -8.78 24.68 5.34
CA PRO A 70 -7.84 24.14 6.33
C PRO A 70 -8.55 23.04 7.12
N ILE A 71 -8.49 21.81 6.63
CA ILE A 71 -9.00 20.65 7.35
C ILE A 71 -8.05 20.40 8.51
N GLY A 72 -8.57 20.49 9.73
CA GLY A 72 -7.80 20.56 10.97
C GLY A 72 -6.81 19.40 11.13
N ALA A 73 -5.54 19.77 11.28
CA ALA A 73 -4.52 18.89 11.80
C ALA A 73 -4.92 18.48 13.25
N GLY A 74 -4.69 17.23 13.65
CA GLY A 74 -4.99 16.76 15.01
C GLY A 74 -4.29 17.59 16.11
N ALA A 75 -4.75 17.47 17.36
CA ALA A 75 -4.16 18.20 18.48
C ALA A 75 -2.69 17.83 18.75
N ASP A 76 -2.26 16.64 18.28
CA ASP A 76 -0.98 16.01 18.61
C ASP A 76 -0.05 15.80 17.39
N VAL A 77 -0.24 16.56 16.30
CA VAL A 77 0.43 16.32 15.01
C VAL A 77 1.96 16.46 15.06
N LEU A 78 2.48 17.21 16.03
CA LEU A 78 3.92 17.35 16.25
C LEU A 78 4.55 16.23 17.09
N LYS A 79 3.78 15.26 17.60
CA LYS A 79 4.37 14.11 18.30
C LYS A 79 5.10 13.23 17.31
N ASP A 80 6.32 12.79 17.66
CA ASP A 80 7.16 11.91 16.82
C ASP A 80 6.42 10.65 16.35
N VAL A 81 5.48 10.15 17.17
CA VAL A 81 4.64 8.97 16.88
C VAL A 81 3.78 9.15 15.62
N CYS A 82 3.42 10.38 15.28
CA CYS A 82 2.53 10.69 14.17
C CYS A 82 3.25 10.91 12.83
N GLN A 83 4.59 11.00 12.86
CA GLN A 83 5.40 11.39 11.72
C GLN A 83 6.13 10.16 11.16
N PRO A 84 5.88 9.77 9.89
CA PRO A 84 6.47 8.58 9.31
C PRO A 84 7.99 8.74 9.11
N GLY A 85 8.71 7.61 9.12
CA GLY A 85 10.13 7.52 8.76
C GLY A 85 11.13 7.59 9.92
N PHE A 86 12.40 7.40 9.58
CA PHE A 86 13.47 7.20 10.55
C PHE A 86 13.85 8.51 11.23
N SER A 87 13.63 8.62 12.54
CA SER A 87 14.15 9.72 13.36
C SER A 87 15.51 9.38 13.93
N PHE A 88 16.51 10.21 13.66
CA PHE A 88 17.79 10.16 14.32
C PHE A 88 17.79 11.06 15.56
N SER A 89 18.65 10.74 16.55
CA SER A 89 18.82 11.49 17.80
C SER A 89 19.17 12.98 17.62
N ASN A 90 19.53 13.40 16.41
CA ASN A 90 19.86 14.79 16.05
C ASN A 90 18.65 15.55 15.44
N ASN A 91 17.41 15.07 15.60
CA ASN A 91 16.20 15.60 14.94
C ASN A 91 16.25 15.62 13.41
N MET A 92 17.25 14.98 12.79
CA MET A 92 17.27 14.71 11.35
C MET A 92 16.36 13.53 11.06
N ARG A 93 15.54 13.64 10.02
CA ARG A 93 14.58 12.62 9.62
C ARG A 93 14.84 12.18 8.19
N LEU A 94 14.81 10.87 7.98
CA LEU A 94 14.89 10.28 6.66
C LEU A 94 13.56 9.57 6.40
N SER A 95 12.64 10.28 5.76
CA SER A 95 11.40 9.72 5.26
C SER A 95 11.24 10.09 3.80
N ILE A 96 11.02 9.07 2.97
CA ILE A 96 10.75 9.28 1.54
C ILE A 96 9.40 9.98 1.40
N LEU A 97 8.46 9.66 2.30
CA LEU A 97 7.15 10.29 2.35
C LEU A 97 7.20 11.75 2.87
N GLU A 98 8.04 12.05 3.88
CA GLU A 98 8.21 13.44 4.39
C GLU A 98 8.99 14.34 3.43
N THR A 99 9.87 13.77 2.61
CA THR A 99 10.58 14.50 1.53
C THR A 99 9.60 15.10 0.51
N ILE A 100 8.38 14.54 0.43
CA ILE A 100 7.35 14.94 -0.54
C ILE A 100 6.16 15.65 0.14
N GLY A 101 5.93 15.46 1.45
CA GLY A 101 4.80 16.06 2.18
C GLY A 101 5.12 16.49 3.61
N THR A 102 4.59 17.64 4.06
CA THR A 102 4.70 18.06 5.47
C THR A 102 3.70 17.30 6.34
N PRO A 103 4.11 16.83 7.54
CA PRO A 103 3.23 16.11 8.45
C PRO A 103 2.16 17.07 8.99
N SER A 104 0.91 16.93 8.54
CA SER A 104 -0.32 17.69 8.91
C SER A 104 -1.20 18.05 7.70
N MET A 105 -0.82 17.71 6.47
CA MET A 105 -1.61 18.08 5.29
C MET A 105 -2.77 17.12 5.05
N PHE A 106 -3.93 17.67 4.68
CA PHE A 106 -4.98 16.89 4.03
C PHE A 106 -4.62 16.67 2.55
N PRO A 107 -4.80 15.48 1.96
CA PRO A 107 -5.12 14.22 2.63
C PRO A 107 -3.91 13.66 3.40
N SER A 108 -4.19 12.91 4.47
CA SER A 108 -3.22 12.18 5.30
C SER A 108 -2.24 11.41 4.42
N PRO A 109 -0.93 11.76 4.43
CA PRO A 109 0.03 11.14 3.53
C PRO A 109 0.09 9.62 3.71
N THR A 110 0.10 9.15 4.96
CA THR A 110 0.23 7.71 5.21
C THR A 110 -1.04 6.94 4.91
N MET A 111 -2.21 7.45 5.30
CA MET A 111 -3.47 6.74 5.01
C MET A 111 -3.76 6.74 3.51
N PHE A 112 -3.53 7.86 2.82
CA PHE A 112 -3.66 7.95 1.36
C PHE A 112 -2.72 6.97 0.65
N PHE A 113 -1.44 6.93 1.05
CA PHE A 113 -0.46 6.04 0.47
C PHE A 113 -0.80 4.56 0.68
N LEU A 114 -1.05 4.14 1.93
CA LEU A 114 -1.33 2.73 2.25
C LEU A 114 -2.63 2.25 1.61
N SER A 115 -3.70 3.06 1.67
CA SER A 115 -4.95 2.72 0.98
C SER A 115 -4.78 2.66 -0.54
N GLY A 116 -4.00 3.57 -1.13
CA GLY A 116 -3.68 3.56 -2.55
C GLY A 116 -2.94 2.30 -2.99
N VAL A 117 -1.89 1.93 -2.26
CA VAL A 117 -1.11 0.70 -2.55
C VAL A 117 -1.98 -0.55 -2.39
N ILE A 118 -2.76 -0.65 -1.32
CA ILE A 118 -3.64 -1.80 -1.08
C ILE A 118 -4.73 -1.89 -2.15
N SER A 119 -5.35 -0.75 -2.51
CA SER A 119 -6.32 -0.70 -3.61
C SER A 119 -5.69 -1.15 -4.92
N TYR A 120 -4.49 -0.65 -5.23
CA TYR A 120 -3.75 -1.05 -6.43
C TYR A 120 -3.55 -2.56 -6.47
N MET A 121 -3.10 -3.17 -5.37
CA MET A 121 -2.93 -4.63 -5.25
C MET A 121 -4.24 -5.39 -5.45
N ILE A 122 -5.33 -4.94 -4.82
CA ILE A 122 -6.64 -5.59 -4.90
C ILE A 122 -7.19 -5.50 -6.33
N PHE A 123 -7.19 -4.32 -6.94
CA PHE A 123 -7.69 -4.12 -8.30
C PHE A 123 -6.82 -4.84 -9.33
N ALA A 124 -5.51 -4.90 -9.14
CA ALA A 124 -4.62 -5.71 -9.96
C ALA A 124 -5.00 -7.20 -9.89
N MET A 125 -5.27 -7.74 -8.69
CA MET A 125 -5.74 -9.13 -8.55
C MET A 125 -7.11 -9.35 -9.20
N GLN A 126 -8.04 -8.40 -9.05
CA GLN A 126 -9.37 -8.49 -9.68
C GLN A 126 -9.28 -8.53 -11.21
N HIS A 127 -8.28 -7.88 -11.80
CA HIS A 127 -8.02 -7.93 -13.24
C HIS A 127 -7.67 -9.34 -13.76
N PHE A 128 -7.23 -10.24 -12.87
CA PHE A 128 -6.93 -11.65 -13.16
C PHE A 128 -7.92 -12.63 -12.50
N ALA A 129 -9.12 -12.15 -12.10
CA ALA A 129 -10.08 -12.97 -11.38
C ALA A 129 -10.58 -14.19 -12.17
N ARG A 130 -10.57 -14.15 -13.51
CA ARG A 130 -10.95 -15.30 -14.34
C ARG A 130 -9.86 -16.37 -14.29
N GLU A 131 -8.61 -15.96 -14.44
CA GLU A 131 -7.43 -16.81 -14.40
C GLU A 131 -7.24 -17.44 -13.01
N ILE A 132 -7.52 -16.69 -11.93
CA ILE A 132 -7.51 -17.20 -10.56
C ILE A 132 -8.56 -18.28 -10.35
N LYS A 133 -9.77 -18.11 -10.91
CA LYS A 133 -10.84 -19.11 -10.81
C LYS A 133 -10.51 -20.41 -11.57
N THR A 134 -9.74 -20.31 -12.64
CA THR A 134 -9.32 -21.48 -13.43
C THR A 134 -8.12 -22.20 -12.82
N LEU A 135 -7.20 -21.50 -12.15
CA LEU A 135 -6.02 -22.07 -11.51
C LEU A 135 -6.34 -22.56 -10.07
N SER A 136 -7.16 -23.60 -9.95
CA SER A 136 -7.42 -24.37 -8.71
C SER A 136 -7.94 -23.58 -7.47
N GLY A 137 -8.72 -24.26 -6.62
CA GLY A 137 -9.40 -23.64 -5.47
C GLY A 137 -8.47 -23.02 -4.41
N ASP A 138 -7.22 -23.46 -4.32
CA ASP A 138 -6.25 -22.96 -3.32
C ASP A 138 -5.89 -21.48 -3.56
N ILE A 139 -5.65 -21.07 -4.82
CA ILE A 139 -5.32 -19.68 -5.13
C ILE A 139 -6.50 -18.76 -4.82
N GLN A 140 -7.72 -19.21 -5.09
CA GLN A 140 -8.93 -18.46 -4.76
C GLN A 140 -9.05 -18.23 -3.25
N VAL A 141 -8.81 -19.24 -2.41
CA VAL A 141 -8.85 -19.06 -0.94
C VAL A 141 -7.80 -18.07 -0.48
N ARG A 142 -6.57 -18.14 -1.01
CA ARG A 142 -5.48 -17.21 -0.66
C ARG A 142 -5.84 -15.77 -0.99
N THR A 143 -6.47 -15.51 -2.13
CA THR A 143 -6.90 -14.16 -2.52
C THR A 143 -8.01 -13.61 -1.60
N GLN A 144 -8.94 -14.46 -1.16
CA GLN A 144 -9.98 -14.06 -0.21
C GLN A 144 -9.39 -13.72 1.16
N VAL A 145 -8.47 -14.55 1.67
CA VAL A 145 -7.76 -14.29 2.94
C VAL A 145 -6.95 -12.99 2.84
N ALA A 146 -6.25 -12.76 1.72
CA ALA A 146 -5.50 -11.51 1.50
C ALA A 146 -6.40 -10.27 1.49
N PHE A 147 -7.60 -10.35 0.90
CA PHE A 147 -8.57 -9.26 0.90
C PHE A 147 -9.03 -8.91 2.33
N VAL A 148 -9.39 -9.92 3.13
CA VAL A 148 -9.82 -9.73 4.52
C VAL A 148 -8.71 -9.16 5.38
N LEU A 149 -7.49 -9.71 5.28
CA LEU A 149 -6.33 -9.22 6.03
C LEU A 149 -5.94 -7.79 5.64
N SER A 150 -6.05 -7.43 4.36
CA SER A 150 -5.81 -6.06 3.89
C SER A 150 -6.81 -5.08 4.50
N GLY A 151 -8.09 -5.48 4.61
CA GLY A 151 -9.11 -4.69 5.29
C GLY A 151 -8.85 -4.52 6.78
N LEU A 152 -8.47 -5.60 7.48
CA LEU A 152 -8.09 -5.55 8.90
C LEU A 152 -6.85 -4.68 9.13
N PHE A 153 -5.86 -4.77 8.26
CA PHE A 153 -4.66 -3.95 8.31
C PHE A 153 -4.96 -2.45 8.14
N MET A 154 -5.85 -2.10 7.19
CA MET A 154 -6.32 -0.72 7.02
C MET A 154 -7.08 -0.21 8.25
N LEU A 155 -7.94 -1.04 8.84
CA LEU A 155 -8.64 -0.68 10.08
C LEU A 155 -7.67 -0.49 11.25
N ALA A 156 -6.68 -1.38 11.40
CA ALA A 156 -5.68 -1.28 12.46
C ALA A 156 -4.84 0.00 12.35
N THR A 157 -4.40 0.36 11.14
CA THR A 157 -3.63 1.59 10.90
C THR A 157 -4.45 2.86 11.10
N LEU A 158 -5.74 2.84 10.74
CA LEU A 158 -6.67 3.93 11.03
C LEU A 158 -6.88 4.10 12.53
N MET A 159 -7.17 3.00 13.25
CA MET A 159 -7.36 3.03 14.71
C MET A 159 -6.12 3.50 15.44
N PHE A 160 -4.93 3.07 15.01
CA PHE A 160 -3.66 3.55 15.52
C PHE A 160 -3.52 5.07 15.38
N ARG A 161 -3.71 5.62 14.16
CA ARG A 161 -3.58 7.07 13.96
C ARG A 161 -4.63 7.88 14.71
N TYR A 162 -5.83 7.35 14.84
CA TYR A 162 -6.89 7.97 15.61
C TYR A 162 -6.61 7.95 17.13
N SER A 163 -6.15 6.81 17.68
CA SER A 163 -5.91 6.67 19.12
C SER A 163 -4.75 7.53 19.61
N TYR A 164 -3.74 7.74 18.78
CA TYR A 164 -2.61 8.63 19.08
C TYR A 164 -2.88 10.11 18.74
N GLY A 165 -4.10 10.46 18.31
CA GLY A 165 -4.50 11.86 18.09
C GLY A 165 -3.79 12.53 16.92
N CYS A 166 -3.20 11.75 16.01
CA CYS A 166 -2.39 12.27 14.92
C CYS A 166 -3.23 13.10 13.94
N GLU A 167 -4.44 12.66 13.65
CA GLU A 167 -5.33 13.26 12.66
C GLU A 167 -6.79 13.09 13.09
N SER A 168 -7.68 13.97 12.63
CA SER A 168 -9.11 13.82 12.91
C SER A 168 -9.70 12.63 12.16
N PHE A 169 -10.77 12.04 12.70
CA PHE A 169 -11.46 10.90 12.06
C PHE A 169 -11.90 11.20 10.63
N GLY A 170 -12.43 12.40 10.38
CA GLY A 170 -12.83 12.82 9.02
C GLY A 170 -11.63 12.86 8.07
N THR A 171 -10.51 13.44 8.51
CA THR A 171 -9.25 13.48 7.74
C THR A 171 -8.82 12.07 7.35
N LEU A 172 -8.80 11.14 8.30
CA LEU A 172 -8.39 9.74 8.09
C LEU A 172 -9.32 9.00 7.12
N LEU A 173 -10.64 9.15 7.30
CA LEU A 173 -11.65 8.46 6.48
C LEU A 173 -11.61 8.95 5.03
N PHE A 174 -11.64 10.26 4.81
CA PHE A 174 -11.61 10.83 3.46
C PHE A 174 -10.28 10.54 2.75
N SER A 175 -9.15 10.57 3.46
CA SER A 175 -7.85 10.23 2.89
C SER A 175 -7.78 8.77 2.46
N THR A 176 -8.39 7.88 3.25
CA THR A 176 -8.51 6.46 2.92
C THR A 176 -9.36 6.25 1.66
N VAL A 177 -10.53 6.89 1.58
CA VAL A 177 -11.41 6.77 0.40
C VAL A 177 -10.74 7.33 -0.85
N LEU A 178 -10.10 8.50 -0.75
CA LEU A 178 -9.37 9.10 -1.88
C LEU A 178 -8.22 8.20 -2.34
N GLY A 179 -7.41 7.66 -1.42
CA GLY A 179 -6.34 6.74 -1.78
C GLY A 179 -6.88 5.47 -2.44
N LEU A 180 -7.97 4.88 -1.93
CA LEU A 180 -8.61 3.72 -2.57
C LEU A 180 -9.02 4.01 -4.02
N ILE A 181 -9.66 5.15 -4.28
CA ILE A 181 -10.12 5.54 -5.62
C ILE A 181 -8.93 5.75 -6.55
N VAL A 182 -7.94 6.53 -6.11
CA VAL A 182 -6.75 6.86 -6.91
C VAL A 182 -5.93 5.61 -7.20
N GLY A 183 -5.68 4.76 -6.20
CA GLY A 183 -4.97 3.50 -6.38
C GLY A 183 -5.65 2.57 -7.38
N GLY A 184 -6.98 2.47 -7.33
CA GLY A 184 -7.75 1.71 -8.31
C GLY A 184 -7.66 2.29 -9.72
N ALA A 185 -7.73 3.63 -9.86
CA ALA A 185 -7.58 4.30 -11.14
C ALA A 185 -6.19 4.09 -11.78
N ILE A 186 -5.13 4.14 -10.97
CA ILE A 186 -3.75 3.92 -11.42
C ILE A 186 -3.56 2.49 -11.99
N VAL A 187 -4.29 1.48 -11.49
CA VAL A 187 -4.25 0.13 -12.08
C VAL A 187 -4.70 0.17 -13.54
N TYR A 188 -5.80 0.86 -13.84
CA TYR A 188 -6.30 0.98 -15.21
C TYR A 188 -5.34 1.77 -16.10
N GLN A 189 -4.76 2.85 -15.57
CA GLN A 189 -3.71 3.61 -16.26
C GLN A 189 -2.51 2.71 -16.61
N ASN A 190 -2.02 1.92 -15.65
CA ASN A 190 -0.86 1.07 -15.87
C ASN A 190 -1.16 -0.15 -16.74
N ALA A 191 -2.37 -0.71 -16.66
CA ALA A 191 -2.82 -1.74 -17.57
C ALA A 191 -2.84 -1.22 -19.02
N ALA A 192 -3.28 0.03 -19.23
CA ALA A 192 -3.30 0.65 -20.56
C ALA A 192 -1.89 0.99 -21.09
N LEU A 193 -1.00 1.49 -20.23
CA LEU A 193 0.35 1.92 -20.64
C LEU A 193 1.34 0.76 -20.77
N PHE A 194 1.31 -0.20 -19.85
CA PHE A 194 2.32 -1.26 -19.74
C PHE A 194 1.80 -2.66 -20.10
N GLY A 195 0.50 -2.78 -20.36
CA GLY A 195 -0.18 -4.06 -20.63
C GLY A 195 -0.48 -4.86 -19.36
N ARG A 196 -1.23 -5.96 -19.52
CA ARG A 196 -1.65 -6.84 -18.40
C ARG A 196 -0.44 -7.41 -17.66
N ASP A 197 0.62 -7.76 -18.37
CA ASP A 197 1.87 -8.27 -17.81
C ASP A 197 2.48 -7.32 -16.77
N GLY A 198 2.30 -6.01 -16.94
CA GLY A 198 2.86 -5.00 -16.05
C GLY A 198 2.15 -4.87 -14.70
N ILE A 199 0.88 -5.25 -14.63
CA ILE A 199 0.09 -5.23 -13.40
C ILE A 199 -0.01 -6.62 -12.74
N ASN A 200 0.63 -7.63 -13.32
CA ASN A 200 0.59 -9.02 -12.83
C ASN A 200 1.60 -9.24 -11.71
N ILE A 201 1.30 -8.69 -10.53
CA ILE A 201 2.18 -8.73 -9.34
C ILE A 201 2.35 -10.16 -8.82
N LEU A 202 1.31 -10.99 -8.93
CA LEU A 202 1.32 -12.39 -8.54
C LEU A 202 1.96 -13.31 -9.59
N ASN A 203 2.39 -12.75 -10.73
CA ASN A 203 2.98 -13.48 -11.85
C ASN A 203 2.15 -14.71 -12.28
N ILE A 204 0.82 -14.55 -12.31
CA ILE A 204 -0.12 -15.61 -12.68
C ILE A 204 0.00 -15.86 -14.18
N PRO A 205 0.05 -17.12 -14.65
CA PRO A 205 0.04 -17.40 -16.08
C PRO A 205 -1.27 -16.86 -16.68
N MET A 206 -1.14 -15.92 -17.61
CA MET A 206 -2.29 -15.33 -18.27
C MET A 206 -2.84 -16.34 -19.26
N ILE A 207 -4.13 -16.69 -19.10
CA ILE A 207 -4.87 -17.43 -20.11
C ILE A 207 -5.20 -16.43 -21.21
N GLN A 208 -4.19 -16.08 -21.99
CA GLN A 208 -4.45 -15.46 -23.26
C GLN A 208 -5.07 -16.53 -24.15
N THR A 209 -6.21 -16.21 -24.77
CA THR A 209 -6.59 -16.89 -26.00
C THR A 209 -5.41 -16.75 -26.95
N ALA A 210 -4.71 -17.86 -27.21
CA ALA A 210 -3.57 -17.95 -28.12
C ALA A 210 -3.85 -17.41 -29.55
N LEU A 211 -5.09 -17.01 -29.83
CA LEU A 211 -5.53 -16.29 -31.01
C LEU A 211 -5.05 -14.83 -31.08
N GLU A 212 -4.87 -14.11 -29.96
CA GLU A 212 -4.64 -12.65 -29.99
C GLU A 212 -3.15 -12.23 -30.01
N GLN A 213 -2.22 -13.08 -29.55
CA GLN A 213 -0.79 -12.75 -29.52
C GLN A 213 0.09 -13.53 -30.50
N GLY A 214 -0.48 -14.43 -31.32
CA GLY A 214 0.29 -15.16 -32.35
C GLY A 214 1.48 -15.98 -31.82
N ARG A 215 1.53 -16.23 -30.51
CA ARG A 215 2.58 -17.03 -29.86
C ARG A 215 2.04 -18.42 -29.57
N PRO A 216 2.73 -19.49 -29.98
CA PRO A 216 2.25 -20.85 -29.79
C PRO A 216 2.11 -21.16 -28.29
N MET A 217 0.94 -21.68 -27.93
CA MET A 217 0.65 -22.14 -26.58
C MET A 217 1.50 -23.40 -26.32
N TYR A 218 2.48 -23.32 -25.42
CA TYR A 218 3.17 -24.51 -24.91
C TYR A 218 2.22 -25.25 -23.96
N VAL A 219 1.20 -25.90 -24.52
CA VAL A 219 0.47 -26.94 -23.81
C VAL A 219 1.41 -28.14 -23.80
N CYS A 220 1.82 -28.56 -22.60
CA CYS A 220 2.47 -29.86 -22.44
C CYS A 220 1.58 -30.91 -23.13
N ALA A 221 2.14 -31.60 -24.13
CA ALA A 221 1.46 -32.71 -24.78
C ALA A 221 0.98 -33.70 -23.71
N SER A 222 -0.24 -34.25 -23.86
CA SER A 222 -0.66 -35.42 -23.11
C SER A 222 0.43 -36.48 -23.29
N SER A 223 1.13 -36.83 -22.22
CA SER A 223 1.96 -38.02 -22.22
C SER A 223 1.01 -39.22 -22.14
N ASP A 224 0.40 -39.56 -23.26
CA ASP A 224 -0.22 -40.86 -23.45
C ASP A 224 0.92 -41.86 -23.66
N ILE A 225 1.41 -42.45 -22.57
CA ILE A 225 2.01 -43.79 -22.50
C ILE A 225 1.46 -44.49 -21.27
#